data_AF-A0A918WQ22-F1
#
_entry.id   AF-A0A918WQ22-F1
#
_cell.length_a   1.000
_cell.length_b   1.000
_cell.length_c   1.000
_cell.angle_alpha   90.00
_cell.angle_beta   90.00
_cell.angle_gamma   90.00
#
_symmetry.space_group_name_H-M   'P 1'
#
loop_
_entity.id
_entity.type
_entity.pdbx_description
1 polymer ?
#
loop_
_entity_poly.entity_id
_entity_poly.type
_entity_poly.pdbx_seq_one_letter_code
_entity_poly.pdbx_strand_id
1 'polypeptide(L)' 'MSRGQEQTCHACHGDGVTDKEQHTIELNGKGEQAPVTRTFTSACSHCSGTGKVSG' A
#
# COMPACT_ATOMS: atom_id res chain seq x y z
N MET A 1 3.94 32.67 4.30
CA MET A 1 3.32 31.40 3.87
C MET A 1 3.90 30.31 4.74
N SER A 2 3.17 29.84 5.74
CA SER A 2 3.65 28.78 6.63
C SER A 2 3.84 27.52 5.81
N ARG A 3 5.10 27.12 5.60
CA ARG A 3 5.41 25.79 5.08
C ARG A 3 4.93 24.83 6.16
N GLY A 4 3.81 24.13 5.92
CA GLY A 4 3.36 23.06 6.81
C GLY A 4 4.54 22.16 7.09
N GLN A 5 4.81 21.90 8.37
CA GLN A 5 5.97 21.09 8.76
C GLN A 5 5.76 19.70 8.18
N GLU A 6 6.67 19.26 7.31
CA GLU A 6 6.64 17.88 6.82
C GLU A 6 6.89 16.95 8.00
N GLN A 7 5.96 16.03 8.23
CA GLN A 7 6.10 15.00 9.26
C GLN A 7 6.31 13.64 8.59
N THR A 8 7.08 12.78 9.24
CA THR A 8 7.24 11.39 8.79
C THR A 8 5.88 10.71 8.78
N CYS A 9 5.57 10.05 7.68
CA CYS A 9 4.32 9.30 7.55
C CYS A 9 4.32 8.11 8.51
N HIS A 10 3.47 8.15 9.54
CA HIS A 10 3.38 7.06 10.52
C HIS A 10 2.96 5.72 9.90
N ALA A 11 2.14 5.73 8.85
CA ALA A 11 1.63 4.52 8.23
C ALA A 11 2.69 3.68 7.50
N CYS A 12 3.79 4.31 7.04
CA CYS A 12 4.92 3.62 6.41
C CYS A 12 6.25 3.89 7.12
N HIS A 13 6.22 4.52 8.30
CA HIS A 13 7.41 4.93 9.06
C HIS A 13 8.47 5.73 8.27
N GLY A 14 8.10 6.36 7.16
CA GLY A 14 9.01 7.11 6.29
C GLY A 14 9.48 6.36 5.04
N ASP A 15 9.18 5.07 4.91
CA ASP A 15 9.66 4.23 3.80
C ASP A 15 8.96 4.55 2.47
N GLY A 16 7.81 5.22 2.53
CA GLY A 16 6.99 5.56 1.36
C GLY A 16 6.22 4.36 0.78
N VAL A 17 6.55 3.13 1.14
CA VAL A 17 5.88 1.92 0.70
C VAL A 17 5.31 1.12 1.87
N THR A 18 4.34 0.27 1.59
CA THR A 18 3.76 -0.69 2.54
C THR A 18 3.53 -2.02 1.84
N ASP A 19 3.65 -3.11 2.57
CA ASP A 19 3.19 -4.41 2.11
C ASP A 19 1.67 -4.44 2.06
N LYS A 20 1.14 -5.03 0.99
CA LYS A 20 -0.29 -5.21 0.78
C LYS A 20 -0.57 -6.66 0.47
N GLU A 21 -1.72 -7.09 0.94
CA GLU A 21 -2.30 -8.39 0.64
C GLU A 21 -3.57 -8.17 -0.17
N GLN A 22 -3.64 -8.80 -1.34
CA GLN A 22 -4.83 -8.81 -2.18
C GLN A 22 -5.44 -10.21 -2.16
N HIS A 23 -6.71 -10.25 -1.77
CA HIS A 23 -7.54 -11.45 -1.85
C HIS A 23 -8.42 -11.35 -3.10
N THR A 24 -8.39 -12.39 -3.92
CA THR A 24 -9.20 -12.47 -5.14
C THR A 24 -9.68 -13.91 -5.35
N ILE A 25 -10.65 -14.07 -6.24
CA ILE A 25 -11.09 -15.37 -6.76
C ILE A 25 -10.69 -15.44 -8.22
N GLU A 26 -9.99 -16.50 -8.61
CA GLU A 26 -9.53 -16.73 -9.99
C GLU A 26 -9.99 -18.10 -10.47
N LEU A 27 -10.04 -18.29 -11.79
CA LEU A 27 -10.29 -19.61 -12.36
C LEU A 27 -8.97 -20.41 -12.39
N ASN A 28 -9.00 -21.60 -11.82
CA ASN A 28 -7.87 -22.52 -11.87
C ASN A 28 -7.76 -23.19 -13.26
N GLY A 29 -6.73 -24.02 -13.47
CA GLY A 29 -6.53 -24.74 -14.74
C GLY A 29 -7.65 -25.72 -15.14
N LYS A 30 -8.65 -25.93 -14.28
CA LYS A 30 -9.85 -26.76 -14.53
C LYS A 30 -11.10 -25.91 -14.76
N GLY A 31 -10.98 -24.58 -14.75
CA GLY A 31 -12.11 -23.66 -14.89
C GLY A 31 -12.94 -23.50 -13.62
N GLU A 32 -12.43 -23.90 -12.45
CA GLU A 32 -13.12 -23.75 -11.17
C GLU A 32 -12.64 -22.49 -10.45
N GLN A 33 -13.54 -21.84 -9.71
CA GLN A 33 -13.17 -20.70 -8.87
C GLN A 33 -12.31 -21.16 -7.69
N ALA A 34 -11.14 -20.54 -7.53
CA ALA A 34 -10.20 -20.78 -6.44
C ALA A 34 -9.81 -19.44 -5.78
N PRO A 35 -9.73 -19.39 -4.44
CA PRO A 35 -9.19 -18.23 -3.75
C PRO A 35 -7.69 -18.10 -3.99
N VAL A 36 -7.25 -16.88 -4.28
CA VAL A 36 -5.85 -16.53 -4.49
C VAL A 36 -5.51 -15.34 -3.60
N THR A 37 -4.41 -15.46 -2.85
CA THR A 37 -3.82 -14.38 -2.06
C THR A 37 -2.50 -13.96 -2.71
N ARG A 38 -2.35 -12.67 -2.97
CA ARG A 38 -1.12 -12.09 -3.54
C ARG A 38 -0.57 -11.05 -2.56
N THR A 39 0.70 -11.19 -2.21
CA THR A 39 1.42 -10.20 -1.41
C THR A 39 2.32 -9.38 -2.32
N PHE A 40 2.26 -8.06 -2.20
CA PHE A 40 3.11 -7.15 -2.96
C PHE A 40 3.35 -5.85 -2.19
N THR A 41 4.50 -5.25 -2.43
CA THR A 41 4.82 -3.93 -1.90
C THR A 41 4.31 -2.87 -2.87
N SER A 42 3.67 -1.82 -2.36
CA SER A 42 3.26 -0.67 -3.19
C SER A 42 3.32 0.63 -2.40
N ALA A 43 3.14 1.75 -3.08
CA ALA A 43 3.11 3.06 -2.44
C ALA A 43 2.11 3.08 -1.28
N CYS A 44 2.57 3.63 -0.16
CA CYS A 44 1.76 3.84 1.03
C CYS A 44 0.60 4.76 0.66
N SER A 45 -0.64 4.29 0.86
CA SER A 45 -1.83 5.04 0.47
C SER A 45 -2.02 6.34 1.27
N HIS A 46 -1.36 6.46 2.43
CA HIS A 46 -1.48 7.63 3.29
C HIS A 46 -0.62 8.81 2.84
N CYS A 47 0.64 8.55 2.45
CA CYS A 47 1.56 9.57 1.94
C CYS A 47 1.71 9.56 0.42
N SER A 48 0.98 8.69 -0.29
CA SER A 48 1.08 8.52 -1.75
C SER A 48 2.51 8.23 -2.24
N GLY A 49 3.30 7.51 -1.45
CA GLY A 49 4.67 7.14 -1.84
C GLY A 49 5.77 8.09 -1.36
N THR A 50 5.43 9.23 -0.76
CA THR A 50 6.43 10.27 -0.44
C THR A 50 7.19 10.02 0.87
N GLY A 51 6.71 9.12 1.72
CA GLY A 51 7.24 8.90 3.08
C GLY A 51 6.89 10.04 4.06
N LYS A 52 6.21 11.09 3.61
CA LYS A 52 5.92 12.30 4.40
C LYS A 52 4.46 12.73 4.29
N VAL A 53 3.94 13.38 5.31
CA VAL A 53 2.62 14.01 5.30
C VAL A 53 2.74 15.45 5.78
N SER A 54 1.90 16.34 5.24
CA SER A 54 1.79 17.71 5.74
C SER A 54 0.90 17.72 6.97
N GLY A 55 1.40 18.29 8.08
CA GLY A 55 0.62 18.57 9.29
C GLY A 55 -0.15 19.88 9.21
#